data_AF-A0A673CZM0-F1
#
_entry.id   AF-A0A673CZM0-F1
#
_cell.length_a   1.000
_cell.length_b   1.000
_cell.length_c   1.000
_cell.angle_alpha   90.00
_cell.angle_beta   90.00
_cell.angle_gamma   90.00
#
_symmetry.space_group_name_H-M   'P 1'
#
loop_
_entity.id
_entity.type
_entity.pdbx_description
1 polymer ?
#
loop_
_entity_poly.entity_id
_entity_poly.type
_entity_poly.pdbx_seq_one_letter_code
_entity_poly.pdbx_strand_id
1 'polypeptide(L)'
;MTTLRRVLRRRLHPLKLVIVGLVFVTFVFFIQWEVGSQSPQEDPWLKEMAVKRDAMLGMVIGAVNNFRVAMPKMQIRAPVRQQDSGDSVSCLPGHYTASELRPALERPPQSPLAPGAAGKPFHTDSLSPEEQKEKERGEEKHCFNLYASDRVSLSRDLGADTRPPECIEQTFKRCPPLPTTSVIIVFHNEAWSTLLRTVYSVLHTSPAILLKEIILVDDASVDDILKDNLDEYLKQLSIVRVVRQRERKGLITARLLGASVATGDTLTFLDAHCECFNGWLEPLLARIAENSTAVVSPDITTIDLNTFEFMKPSPYGQNHNRGNFDWGLSFGWESLPDHEKQRRKDETYPIKTPTFAGGLFSISKEYFYHIGSYDEEMEIWGGENIEMSFRVWQCGGQLEIIPCSVVGHVFRTKSPHTFPKGTQVIARNQVRLAEVWMDNYKEIFYRRNQQAAQMAKDKTFGDISKRVDLRERLQCKSFSWYLQNVFPEVFMPDLNPLRFGSVKNVGKESCLDAGENNEGGKQLIMYPCHGLGGNQYFEYSTHHEIRHNIQKELCLQGADGAVKLEDCQYKGRNTFVGAEQKWELKDNQLFYMPGLEMCLSARHEHPSLAPCNPLDRFQLWSFI
;
A
#
# COMPACT_ATOMS: atom_id res chain seq x y z
N MET A 1 -19.34 20.67 -73.77
CA MET A 1 -18.71 20.26 -75.04
C MET A 1 -17.50 21.15 -75.25
N THR A 2 -16.30 20.61 -75.00
CA THR A 2 -15.27 20.30 -76.03
C THR A 2 -14.43 21.55 -76.34
N THR A 3 -13.10 21.62 -76.27
CA THR A 3 -12.04 20.60 -76.26
C THR A 3 -10.73 21.38 -76.20
N LEU A 4 -9.89 21.23 -75.17
CA LEU A 4 -8.44 21.02 -75.33
C LEU A 4 -7.76 20.66 -73.99
N ARG A 5 -8.24 19.58 -73.38
CA ARG A 5 -7.32 18.61 -72.79
C ARG A 5 -6.53 18.00 -73.95
N ARG A 6 -5.25 18.38 -74.09
CA ARG A 6 -4.13 17.54 -74.60
C ARG A 6 -2.96 18.44 -75.01
N VAL A 7 -2.06 18.73 -74.07
CA VAL A 7 -0.61 18.58 -74.27
C VAL A 7 0.02 18.27 -72.89
N LEU A 8 0.38 16.98 -72.71
CA LEU A 8 1.45 16.43 -71.86
C LEU A 8 1.62 17.00 -70.43
N ARG A 9 1.31 16.30 -69.34
CA ARG A 9 1.76 14.93 -68.96
C ARG A 9 3.26 14.70 -69.19
N ARG A 10 4.10 15.25 -68.30
CA ARG A 10 5.32 14.54 -67.86
C ARG A 10 5.08 14.04 -66.43
N ARG A 11 4.93 12.71 -66.31
CA ARG A 11 5.00 12.01 -65.03
C ARG A 11 6.36 12.34 -64.39
N LEU A 12 6.37 13.03 -63.25
CA LEU A 12 7.50 12.93 -62.34
C LEU A 12 7.47 11.53 -61.74
N HIS A 13 8.40 10.71 -62.21
CA HIS A 13 8.58 9.32 -61.80
C HIS A 13 8.84 9.27 -60.28
N PRO A 14 8.28 8.30 -59.53
CA PRO A 14 8.45 8.22 -58.07
C PRO A 14 9.92 8.20 -57.62
N LEU A 15 10.84 7.73 -58.49
CA LEU A 15 12.28 7.78 -58.28
C LEU A 15 12.82 9.21 -58.05
N LYS A 16 12.26 10.24 -58.71
CA LYS A 16 12.69 11.64 -58.54
C LYS A 16 12.25 12.23 -57.21
N LEU A 17 11.10 11.81 -56.68
CA LEU A 17 10.63 12.20 -55.34
C LEU A 17 11.47 11.53 -54.24
N VAL A 18 11.86 10.27 -54.45
CA VAL A 18 12.77 9.56 -53.53
C VAL A 18 14.16 10.21 -53.51
N ILE A 19 14.68 10.64 -54.66
CA ILE A 19 15.97 11.35 -54.73
C ILE A 19 15.89 12.70 -53.99
N VAL A 20 14.81 13.47 -54.17
CA VAL A 20 14.62 14.73 -53.44
C VAL A 20 14.47 14.50 -51.93
N GLY A 21 13.76 13.44 -51.52
CA GLY A 21 13.67 13.04 -50.12
C GLY A 21 15.02 12.63 -49.52
N LEU A 22 15.83 11.85 -50.24
CA LEU A 22 17.17 11.44 -49.80
C LEU A 22 18.14 12.62 -49.69
N VAL A 23 18.09 13.58 -50.63
CA VAL A 23 18.89 14.81 -50.57
C VAL A 23 18.48 15.66 -49.37
N PHE A 24 17.18 15.75 -49.07
CA PHE A 24 16.69 16.49 -47.90
C PHE A 24 17.11 15.82 -46.58
N VAL A 25 17.01 14.49 -46.48
CA VAL A 25 17.42 13.75 -45.27
C VAL A 25 18.93 13.79 -45.07
N THR A 26 19.73 13.69 -46.14
CA THR A 26 21.20 13.86 -46.03
C THR A 26 21.57 15.29 -45.65
N PHE A 27 20.88 16.30 -46.15
CA PHE A 27 21.10 17.69 -45.76
C PHE A 27 20.78 17.94 -44.27
N VAL A 28 19.68 17.38 -43.76
CA VAL A 28 19.33 17.44 -42.33
C VAL A 28 20.36 16.67 -41.48
N PHE A 29 20.84 15.53 -41.97
CA PHE A 29 21.89 14.76 -41.30
C PHE A 29 23.22 15.52 -41.23
N PHE A 30 23.61 16.25 -42.29
CA PHE A 30 24.81 17.10 -42.27
C PHE A 30 24.68 18.29 -41.31
N ILE A 31 23.50 18.92 -41.22
CA ILE A 31 23.25 19.99 -40.23
C ILE A 31 23.34 19.43 -38.80
N GLN A 32 22.76 18.25 -38.54
CA GLN A 32 22.86 17.62 -37.22
C GLN A 32 24.29 17.14 -36.91
N TRP A 33 25.05 16.72 -37.91
CA TRP A 33 26.46 16.35 -37.77
C TRP A 33 27.35 17.57 -37.47
N GLU A 34 27.13 18.71 -38.13
CA GLU A 34 27.86 19.95 -37.84
C GLU A 34 27.59 20.43 -36.41
N VAL A 35 26.34 20.35 -35.94
CA VAL A 35 25.96 20.69 -34.56
C VAL A 35 26.54 19.70 -33.53
N GLY A 36 26.83 18.46 -33.92
CA GLY A 36 27.41 17.43 -33.06
C GLY A 36 28.93 17.45 -32.91
N SER A 37 29.66 18.29 -33.67
CA SER A 37 31.14 18.22 -33.76
C SER A 37 31.91 19.40 -33.17
N GLN A 38 31.27 20.34 -32.46
CA GLN A 38 31.98 21.48 -31.84
C GLN A 38 31.79 21.54 -30.33
N SER A 39 32.90 21.43 -29.59
CA SER A 39 32.99 21.75 -28.16
C SER A 39 32.96 23.28 -27.93
N PRO A 40 32.57 23.75 -26.73
CA PRO A 40 31.94 25.06 -26.57
C PRO A 40 32.93 26.23 -26.55
N GLN A 41 32.66 27.25 -27.36
CA GLN A 41 33.06 28.63 -27.09
C GLN A 41 31.79 29.44 -26.80
N GLU A 42 31.81 30.15 -25.67
CA GLU A 42 30.69 30.95 -25.16
C GLU A 42 30.48 32.21 -26.01
N ASP A 43 29.28 32.36 -26.59
CA ASP A 43 28.91 33.52 -27.41
C ASP A 43 28.11 34.57 -26.61
N PRO A 44 28.47 35.87 -26.63
CA PRO A 44 27.90 36.94 -25.79
C PRO A 44 26.40 37.25 -25.98
N TRP A 45 25.77 36.76 -27.05
CA TRP A 45 24.37 37.07 -27.39
C TRP A 45 23.35 36.41 -26.44
N LEU A 46 23.68 35.26 -25.84
CA LEU A 46 22.78 34.54 -24.92
C LEU A 46 22.53 35.30 -23.61
N LYS A 47 23.47 36.16 -23.18
CA LYS A 47 23.29 37.03 -22.00
C LYS A 47 22.24 38.12 -22.23
N GLU A 48 22.11 38.63 -23.45
CA GLU A 48 21.22 39.75 -23.74
C GLU A 48 19.73 39.32 -23.80
N MET A 49 19.47 38.07 -24.21
CA MET A 49 18.12 37.49 -24.15
C MET A 49 17.69 37.12 -22.73
N ALA A 50 18.61 36.69 -21.86
CA ALA A 50 18.31 36.40 -20.46
C ALA A 50 17.86 37.65 -19.69
N VAL A 51 18.56 38.78 -19.91
CA VAL A 51 18.22 40.07 -19.26
C VAL A 51 16.85 40.61 -19.71
N LYS A 52 16.49 40.45 -20.99
CA LYS A 52 15.16 40.85 -21.50
C LYS A 52 14.02 40.00 -20.93
N ARG A 53 14.27 38.72 -20.61
CA ARG A 53 13.27 37.81 -20.03
C ARG A 53 12.98 38.18 -18.56
N ASP A 54 14.01 38.53 -17.79
CA ASP A 54 13.86 38.95 -16.39
C ASP A 54 13.15 40.30 -16.26
N ALA A 55 13.40 41.24 -17.19
CA ALA A 55 12.70 42.52 -17.25
C ALA A 55 11.19 42.36 -17.56
N MET A 56 10.83 41.39 -18.40
CA MET A 56 9.43 41.08 -18.71
C MET A 56 8.73 40.37 -17.55
N LEU A 57 9.44 39.49 -16.83
CA LEU A 57 8.94 38.83 -15.62
C LEU A 57 8.65 39.84 -14.49
N GLY A 58 9.52 40.85 -14.34
CA GLY A 58 9.33 41.95 -13.37
C GLY A 58 8.09 42.81 -13.63
N MET A 59 7.75 43.08 -14.90
CA MET A 59 6.54 43.80 -15.27
C MET A 59 5.25 43.00 -15.01
N VAL A 60 5.27 41.70 -15.25
CA VAL A 60 4.11 40.81 -14.99
C VAL A 60 3.86 40.68 -13.49
N ILE A 61 4.91 40.59 -12.66
CA ILE A 61 4.80 40.56 -11.19
C ILE A 61 4.27 41.91 -10.65
N GLY A 62 4.65 43.04 -11.26
CA GLY A 62 4.11 44.37 -10.92
C GLY A 62 2.62 44.54 -11.23
N ALA A 63 2.14 43.95 -12.32
CA ALA A 63 0.72 44.02 -12.71
C ALA A 63 -0.19 43.15 -11.83
N VAL A 64 0.31 42.04 -11.29
CA VAL A 64 -0.44 41.14 -10.39
C VAL A 64 -0.64 41.76 -8.99
N ASN A 65 0.26 42.66 -8.56
CA ASN A 65 0.13 43.35 -7.27
C ASN A 65 -0.90 44.49 -7.25
N ASN A 66 -1.35 44.99 -8.40
CA ASN A 66 -2.29 46.13 -8.50
C ASN A 66 -3.77 45.75 -8.66
N PHE A 67 -4.13 44.47 -8.84
CA PHE A 67 -5.54 44.04 -8.96
C PHE A 67 -6.19 43.59 -7.65
N ARG A 68 -5.54 43.78 -6.50
CA ARG A 68 -6.04 43.31 -5.19
C ARG A 68 -6.98 44.27 -4.47
N VAL A 69 -7.43 45.35 -5.11
CA VAL A 69 -8.30 46.36 -4.52
C VAL A 69 -9.56 46.56 -5.37
N ALA A 70 -10.57 45.73 -5.15
CA ALA A 70 -12.00 46.05 -5.19
C ALA A 70 -12.84 44.80 -5.49
N MET A 71 -13.43 44.18 -4.46
CA MET A 71 -14.79 43.63 -4.48
C MET A 71 -15.18 43.17 -3.04
N PRO A 72 -16.47 43.28 -2.65
CA PRO A 72 -16.88 43.20 -1.25
C PRO A 72 -16.96 41.75 -0.77
N LYS A 73 -16.41 41.48 0.42
CA LYS A 73 -16.39 40.16 1.07
C LYS A 73 -17.54 40.07 2.08
N MET A 74 -18.42 39.07 1.95
CA MET A 74 -19.15 38.56 3.10
C MET A 74 -18.16 37.76 3.97
N GLN A 75 -17.89 38.25 5.17
CA GLN A 75 -16.92 37.71 6.10
C GLN A 75 -17.60 36.76 7.09
N ILE A 76 -17.16 35.51 7.14
CA ILE A 76 -16.90 34.82 8.41
C ILE A 76 -15.47 34.31 8.32
N ARG A 77 -14.53 35.06 8.92
CA ARG A 77 -13.12 34.65 9.04
C ARG A 77 -12.98 33.81 10.31
N ALA A 78 -12.24 32.70 10.21
CA ALA A 78 -11.64 32.06 11.37
C ALA A 78 -10.75 33.07 12.12
N PRO A 79 -10.67 33.01 13.47
CA PRO A 79 -9.88 33.96 14.24
C PRO A 79 -8.40 33.87 13.84
N VAL A 80 -7.85 34.99 13.37
CA VAL A 80 -6.42 35.15 13.12
C VAL A 80 -5.73 35.31 14.47
N ARG A 81 -4.86 34.36 14.83
CA ARG A 81 -3.98 34.50 16.00
C ARG A 81 -3.04 35.68 15.75
N GLN A 82 -3.06 36.68 16.63
CA GLN A 82 -2.07 37.76 16.64
C GLN A 82 -0.67 37.11 16.76
N GLN A 83 0.26 37.55 15.93
CA GLN A 83 1.68 37.23 16.08
C GLN A 83 2.19 37.97 17.31
N ASP A 84 2.26 37.27 18.43
CA ASP A 84 3.12 37.70 19.53
C ASP A 84 4.56 37.27 19.25
N SER A 85 5.44 38.26 19.35
CA SER A 85 6.89 38.15 19.41
C SER A 85 7.34 37.17 20.49
N GLY A 86 8.41 36.42 20.21
CA GLY A 86 8.81 35.20 20.92
C GLY A 86 8.78 35.24 22.45
N ASP A 87 8.18 34.21 23.04
CA ASP A 87 8.55 33.61 24.32
C ASP A 87 7.73 32.33 24.58
N SER A 88 8.43 31.22 24.90
CA SER A 88 7.90 29.93 25.39
C SER A 88 6.87 29.17 24.55
N VAL A 89 7.07 27.86 24.33
CA VAL A 89 6.01 26.97 23.84
C VAL A 89 4.79 27.15 24.73
N SER A 90 3.68 27.66 24.18
CA SER A 90 2.47 27.99 24.93
C SER A 90 1.77 26.72 25.44
N CYS A 91 2.30 26.12 26.50
CA CYS A 91 1.69 24.97 27.16
C CYS A 91 0.55 25.46 28.04
N LEU A 92 -0.65 25.51 27.46
CA LEU A 92 -1.85 25.84 28.22
C LEU A 92 -2.20 24.68 29.17
N PRO A 93 -2.67 24.93 30.40
CA PRO A 93 -3.12 23.88 31.29
C PRO A 93 -4.49 23.32 30.87
N GLY A 94 -4.83 22.16 31.42
CA GLY A 94 -6.13 21.51 31.25
C GLY A 94 -6.29 20.76 29.92
N HIS A 95 -7.54 20.51 29.54
CA HIS A 95 -7.92 19.75 28.36
C HIS A 95 -8.70 20.62 27.37
N TYR A 96 -8.60 20.30 26.08
CA TYR A 96 -9.40 20.94 25.04
C TYR A 96 -10.90 20.72 25.31
N THR A 97 -11.71 21.75 25.07
CA THR A 97 -13.17 21.66 25.17
C THR A 97 -13.78 21.20 23.85
N ALA A 98 -15.00 20.67 23.89
CA ALA A 98 -15.74 20.31 22.69
C ALA A 98 -15.95 21.51 21.73
N SER A 99 -16.00 22.75 22.25
CA SER A 99 -16.10 23.93 21.40
C SER A 99 -14.80 24.27 20.68
N GLU A 100 -13.65 23.98 21.28
CA GLU A 100 -12.34 24.14 20.63
C GLU A 100 -12.11 23.06 19.58
N LEU A 101 -12.65 21.85 19.80
CA LEU A 101 -12.55 20.71 18.89
C LEU A 101 -13.68 20.65 17.84
N ARG A 102 -14.34 21.77 17.53
CA ARG A 102 -15.36 21.80 16.46
C ARG A 102 -14.75 21.52 15.09
N PRO A 103 -15.47 20.82 14.20
CA PRO A 103 -14.96 20.45 12.88
C PRO A 103 -14.69 21.67 11.99
N ALA A 104 -13.84 21.49 10.97
CA ALA A 104 -13.53 22.51 9.98
C ALA A 104 -14.77 22.93 9.16
N LEU A 105 -15.70 22.01 8.94
CA LEU A 105 -16.97 22.26 8.26
C LEU A 105 -18.11 21.51 8.95
N GLU A 106 -19.13 22.23 9.41
CA GLU A 106 -20.32 21.60 9.98
C GLU A 106 -21.05 20.72 8.95
N ARG A 107 -21.44 19.52 9.36
CA ARG A 107 -22.16 18.59 8.48
C ARG A 107 -23.60 19.09 8.28
N PRO A 108 -24.10 19.21 7.04
CA PRO A 108 -25.48 19.57 6.80
C PRO A 108 -26.44 18.49 7.34
N PRO A 109 -27.68 18.84 7.73
CA PRO A 109 -28.68 17.85 8.13
C PRO A 109 -28.88 16.77 7.07
N GLN A 110 -28.82 15.50 7.47
CA GLN A 110 -29.00 14.36 6.57
C GLN A 110 -30.42 13.79 6.68
N SER A 111 -30.96 13.30 5.56
CA SER A 111 -32.23 12.57 5.55
C SER A 111 -31.99 11.12 5.97
N PRO A 112 -32.67 10.60 7.02
CA PRO A 112 -32.54 9.19 7.44
C PRO A 112 -32.99 8.18 6.38
N LEU A 113 -33.74 8.64 5.36
CA LEU A 113 -34.25 7.83 4.26
C LEU A 113 -33.37 7.92 3.00
N ALA A 114 -32.31 8.74 2.99
CA ALA A 114 -31.42 8.85 1.85
C ALA A 114 -30.61 7.54 1.64
N PRO A 115 -30.24 7.22 0.39
CA PRO A 115 -29.36 6.08 0.10
C PRO A 115 -28.07 6.12 0.93
N GLY A 116 -27.76 5.02 1.60
CA GLY A 116 -26.56 4.89 2.42
C GLY A 116 -26.49 5.78 3.67
N ALA A 117 -27.62 6.39 4.08
CA ALA A 117 -27.68 7.24 5.28
C ALA A 117 -27.23 6.49 6.54
N ALA A 118 -26.55 7.20 7.44
CA ALA A 118 -25.97 6.65 8.66
C ALA A 118 -25.04 5.43 8.44
N GLY A 119 -24.42 5.31 7.26
CA GLY A 119 -23.53 4.22 6.90
C GLY A 119 -24.22 2.87 6.62
N LYS A 120 -25.55 2.86 6.42
CA LYS A 120 -26.32 1.64 6.11
C LYS A 120 -26.02 1.13 4.68
N PRO A 121 -26.27 -0.16 4.38
CA PRO A 121 -26.13 -0.68 3.02
C PRO A 121 -27.12 -0.02 2.07
N PHE A 122 -26.66 0.31 0.87
CA PHE A 122 -27.51 0.68 -0.26
C PHE A 122 -27.61 -0.50 -1.23
N HIS A 123 -28.74 -1.22 -1.15
CA HIS A 123 -29.02 -2.36 -2.02
C HIS A 123 -29.45 -1.88 -3.42
N THR A 124 -28.83 -2.45 -4.46
CA THR A 124 -29.09 -2.11 -5.87
C THR A 124 -29.61 -3.34 -6.64
N ASP A 125 -30.55 -4.08 -6.06
CA ASP A 125 -31.01 -5.38 -6.58
C ASP A 125 -32.13 -5.27 -7.62
N SER A 126 -32.79 -4.11 -7.70
CA SER A 126 -33.91 -3.85 -8.60
C SER A 126 -33.60 -2.66 -9.51
N LEU A 127 -32.64 -2.84 -10.42
CA LEU A 127 -32.22 -1.84 -11.40
C LEU A 127 -32.88 -2.07 -12.76
N SER A 128 -33.19 -1.00 -13.46
CA SER A 128 -33.52 -1.08 -14.90
C SER A 128 -32.33 -1.59 -15.72
N PRO A 129 -32.55 -2.12 -16.94
CA PRO A 129 -31.46 -2.58 -17.80
C PRO A 129 -30.39 -1.51 -18.09
N GLU A 130 -30.78 -0.25 -18.19
CA GLU A 130 -29.87 0.89 -18.39
C GLU A 130 -29.02 1.16 -17.15
N GLU A 131 -29.63 1.13 -15.97
CA GLU A 131 -28.93 1.32 -14.69
C GLU A 131 -27.99 0.16 -14.36
N GLN A 132 -28.39 -1.07 -14.70
CA GLN A 132 -27.52 -2.24 -14.57
C GLN A 132 -26.24 -2.08 -15.41
N LYS A 133 -26.35 -1.56 -16.64
CA LYS A 133 -25.19 -1.22 -17.48
C LYS A 133 -24.36 -0.06 -16.94
N GLU A 134 -24.96 0.91 -16.24
CA GLU A 134 -24.22 1.97 -15.53
C GLU A 134 -23.40 1.37 -14.38
N LYS A 135 -24.02 0.51 -13.57
CA LYS A 135 -23.35 -0.23 -12.49
C LYS A 135 -22.18 -1.06 -12.99
N GLU A 136 -22.39 -1.90 -14.00
CA GLU A 136 -21.35 -2.77 -14.57
C GLU A 136 -20.14 -1.98 -15.10
N ARG A 137 -20.38 -0.86 -15.81
CA ARG A 137 -19.30 0.04 -16.28
C ARG A 137 -18.51 0.65 -15.12
N GLY A 138 -19.20 1.02 -14.04
CA GLY A 138 -18.57 1.52 -12.83
C GLY A 138 -17.68 0.48 -12.16
N GLU A 139 -18.19 -0.75 -12.00
CA GLU A 139 -17.48 -1.88 -11.42
C GLU A 139 -16.26 -2.29 -12.26
N GLU A 140 -16.38 -2.31 -13.59
CA GLU A 140 -15.27 -2.62 -14.49
C GLU A 140 -14.15 -1.57 -14.38
N LYS A 141 -14.50 -0.28 -14.31
CA LYS A 141 -13.52 0.81 -14.27
C LYS A 141 -12.87 0.98 -12.90
N HIS A 142 -13.64 0.88 -11.82
CA HIS A 142 -13.20 1.27 -10.49
C HIS A 142 -13.04 0.09 -9.50
N CYS A 143 -13.48 -1.11 -9.88
CA CYS A 143 -13.48 -2.32 -9.04
C CYS A 143 -14.32 -2.18 -7.75
N PHE A 144 -15.34 -1.32 -7.77
CA PHE A 144 -16.39 -1.19 -6.77
C PHE A 144 -17.67 -0.64 -7.41
N ASN A 145 -18.81 -0.73 -6.73
CA ASN A 145 -20.11 -0.27 -7.23
C ASN A 145 -20.21 1.26 -7.25
N LEU A 146 -19.72 1.87 -8.33
CA LEU A 146 -19.79 3.33 -8.51
C LEU A 146 -21.24 3.83 -8.56
N TYR A 147 -22.17 3.06 -9.13
CA TYR A 147 -23.60 3.43 -9.20
C TYR A 147 -24.17 3.69 -7.80
N ALA A 148 -23.80 2.85 -6.83
CA ALA A 148 -24.16 3.05 -5.43
C ALA A 148 -23.51 4.32 -4.87
N SER A 149 -22.19 4.47 -5.04
CA SER A 149 -21.46 5.64 -4.55
C SER A 149 -22.04 6.95 -5.08
N ASP A 150 -22.37 7.06 -6.36
CA ASP A 150 -22.86 8.31 -6.96
C ASP A 150 -24.23 8.75 -6.41
N ARG A 151 -24.98 7.84 -5.79
CA ARG A 151 -26.29 8.09 -5.17
C ARG A 151 -26.23 8.24 -3.66
N VAL A 152 -25.09 7.96 -3.04
CA VAL A 152 -24.84 8.18 -1.61
C VAL A 152 -24.28 9.59 -1.40
N SER A 153 -24.86 10.33 -0.45
CA SER A 153 -24.45 11.70 -0.12
C SER A 153 -22.93 11.83 0.11
N LEU A 154 -22.32 12.90 -0.42
CA LEU A 154 -20.91 13.23 -0.16
C LEU A 154 -20.67 13.65 1.30
N SER A 155 -21.73 14.10 1.99
CA SER A 155 -21.70 14.56 3.38
C SER A 155 -22.46 13.62 4.32
N ARG A 156 -22.65 12.34 3.94
CA ARG A 156 -23.39 11.39 4.79
C ARG A 156 -22.78 11.33 6.19
N ASP A 157 -23.64 11.20 7.20
CA ASP A 157 -23.21 10.80 8.53
C ASP A 157 -23.05 9.27 8.62
N LEU A 158 -22.36 8.82 9.66
CA LEU A 158 -22.16 7.41 9.96
C LEU A 158 -22.99 6.95 11.17
N GLY A 159 -24.08 7.67 11.47
CA GLY A 159 -24.97 7.42 12.59
C GLY A 159 -24.37 7.76 13.95
N ALA A 160 -24.91 7.11 14.99
CA ALA A 160 -24.41 7.25 16.36
C ALA A 160 -22.97 6.75 16.49
N ASP A 161 -22.20 7.41 17.36
CA ASP A 161 -20.87 6.95 17.75
C ASP A 161 -21.01 5.64 18.53
N THR A 162 -20.39 4.60 18.01
CA THR A 162 -20.47 3.21 18.50
C THR A 162 -19.11 2.70 18.97
N ARG A 163 -18.12 3.61 19.12
CA ARG A 163 -16.83 3.29 19.72
C ARG A 163 -17.00 2.91 21.19
N PRO A 164 -16.00 2.24 21.78
CA PRO A 164 -15.92 2.02 23.22
C PRO A 164 -16.13 3.32 24.01
N PRO A 165 -16.85 3.29 25.16
CA PRO A 165 -17.15 4.50 25.92
C PRO A 165 -15.93 5.34 26.28
N GLU A 166 -14.82 4.70 26.63
CA GLU A 166 -13.56 5.36 26.95
C GLU A 166 -12.97 6.18 25.79
N CYS A 167 -13.27 5.81 24.54
CA CYS A 167 -12.88 6.56 23.34
C CYS A 167 -13.76 7.80 23.13
N ILE A 168 -15.04 7.70 23.48
CA ILE A 168 -16.01 8.80 23.37
C ILE A 168 -15.78 9.83 24.48
N GLU A 169 -15.45 9.35 25.68
CA GLU A 169 -15.19 10.16 26.87
C GLU A 169 -13.74 10.67 26.95
N GLN A 170 -12.87 10.24 26.04
CA GLN A 170 -11.45 10.63 26.01
C GLN A 170 -11.30 12.16 25.93
N THR A 171 -10.46 12.72 26.78
CA THR A 171 -10.10 14.14 26.75
C THR A 171 -8.63 14.33 26.40
N PHE A 172 -8.31 15.41 25.69
CA PHE A 172 -6.97 15.67 25.18
C PHE A 172 -6.34 16.85 25.92
N LYS A 173 -5.14 16.64 26.47
CA LYS A 173 -4.39 17.68 27.18
C LYS A 173 -3.97 18.78 26.21
N ARG A 174 -3.93 20.02 26.68
CA ARG A 174 -3.35 21.15 25.94
C ARG A 174 -1.82 21.24 26.05
N CYS A 175 -1.21 20.36 26.85
CA CYS A 175 0.23 20.31 27.10
C CYS A 175 0.72 18.85 27.15
N PRO A 176 1.59 18.42 26.22
CA PRO A 176 1.96 19.14 24.99
C PRO A 176 0.72 19.46 24.13
N PRO A 177 0.71 20.57 23.38
CA PRO A 177 -0.42 20.90 22.52
C PRO A 177 -0.59 19.86 21.42
N LEU A 178 -1.83 19.64 20.98
CA LEU A 178 -2.07 18.80 19.81
C LEU A 178 -1.43 19.47 18.58
N PRO A 179 -0.60 18.74 17.81
CA PRO A 179 0.03 19.28 16.62
C PRO A 179 -1.00 19.54 15.52
N THR A 180 -0.69 20.46 14.61
CA THR A 180 -1.49 20.62 13.38
C THR A 180 -1.12 19.56 12.36
N THR A 181 -2.06 19.16 11.50
CA THR A 181 -1.82 18.17 10.46
C THR A 181 -2.11 18.69 9.05
N SER A 182 -1.28 18.27 8.09
CA SER A 182 -1.58 18.32 6.66
C SER A 182 -2.10 16.96 6.23
N VAL A 183 -3.37 16.88 5.82
CA VAL A 183 -3.95 15.65 5.27
C VAL A 183 -3.54 15.53 3.81
N ILE A 184 -2.90 14.42 3.43
CA ILE A 184 -2.42 14.17 2.07
C ILE A 184 -3.20 12.99 1.49
N ILE A 185 -3.91 13.23 0.38
CA ILE A 185 -4.72 12.24 -0.31
C ILE A 185 -4.18 12.09 -1.73
N VAL A 186 -3.57 10.95 -2.03
CA VAL A 186 -3.12 10.62 -3.38
C VAL A 186 -4.26 9.97 -4.16
N PHE A 187 -4.43 10.34 -5.43
CA PHE A 187 -5.41 9.71 -6.30
C PHE A 187 -4.89 9.53 -7.73
N HIS A 188 -5.39 8.49 -8.39
CA HIS A 188 -5.17 8.21 -9.81
C HIS A 188 -6.43 7.60 -10.39
N ASN A 189 -7.15 8.34 -11.26
CA ASN A 189 -8.43 7.93 -11.84
C ASN A 189 -9.48 7.49 -10.80
N GLU A 190 -9.51 8.16 -9.64
CA GLU A 190 -10.51 7.89 -8.61
C GLU A 190 -11.89 8.42 -9.04
N ALA A 191 -12.96 7.76 -8.60
CA ALA A 191 -14.29 8.26 -8.90
C ALA A 191 -14.57 9.59 -8.18
N TRP A 192 -15.34 10.46 -8.83
CA TRP A 192 -15.68 11.79 -8.30
C TRP A 192 -16.36 11.71 -6.93
N SER A 193 -17.33 10.79 -6.78
CA SER A 193 -18.11 10.64 -5.56
C SER A 193 -17.28 10.14 -4.38
N THR A 194 -16.40 9.16 -4.58
CA THR A 194 -15.52 8.63 -3.52
C THR A 194 -14.44 9.63 -3.12
N LEU A 195 -13.78 10.29 -4.10
CA LEU A 195 -12.77 11.31 -3.85
C LEU A 195 -13.34 12.46 -3.02
N LEU A 196 -14.46 13.04 -3.46
CA LEU A 196 -15.06 14.16 -2.74
C LEU A 196 -15.68 13.75 -1.41
N ARG A 197 -16.28 12.56 -1.30
CA ARG A 197 -16.77 12.06 -0.01
C ARG A 197 -15.63 11.93 1.01
N THR A 198 -14.44 11.51 0.57
CA THR A 198 -13.24 11.50 1.42
C THR A 198 -12.90 12.91 1.91
N VAL A 199 -12.84 13.90 1.00
CA VAL A 199 -12.55 15.31 1.34
C VAL A 199 -13.58 15.87 2.32
N TYR A 200 -14.88 15.71 2.05
CA TYR A 200 -15.94 16.17 2.93
C TYR A 200 -15.93 15.45 4.27
N SER A 201 -15.65 14.14 4.28
CA SER A 201 -15.55 13.37 5.51
C SER A 201 -14.46 13.91 6.42
N VAL A 202 -13.26 14.22 5.88
CA VAL A 202 -12.17 14.87 6.63
C VAL A 202 -12.62 16.23 7.16
N LEU A 203 -13.22 17.08 6.33
CA LEU A 203 -13.69 18.41 6.74
C LEU A 203 -14.75 18.36 7.85
N HIS A 204 -15.65 17.37 7.80
CA HIS A 204 -16.75 17.20 8.75
C HIS A 204 -16.34 16.58 10.09
N THR A 205 -15.17 15.94 10.15
CA THR A 205 -14.76 15.15 11.32
C THR A 205 -13.43 15.58 11.94
N SER A 206 -12.69 16.48 11.27
CA SER A 206 -11.41 16.98 11.76
C SER A 206 -11.58 18.35 12.43
N PRO A 207 -11.12 18.53 13.68
CA PRO A 207 -11.17 19.82 14.35
C PRO A 207 -10.47 20.94 13.57
N ALA A 208 -11.12 22.11 13.47
CA ALA A 208 -10.63 23.24 12.69
C ALA A 208 -9.25 23.76 13.15
N ILE A 209 -8.96 23.64 14.45
CA ILE A 209 -7.67 24.06 15.03
C ILE A 209 -6.53 23.10 14.70
N LEU A 210 -6.84 21.85 14.30
CA LEU A 210 -5.85 20.81 14.00
C LEU A 210 -5.66 20.64 12.49
N LEU A 211 -6.72 20.79 11.69
CA LEU A 211 -6.66 20.62 10.24
C LEU A 211 -6.06 21.85 9.55
N LYS A 212 -4.76 21.79 9.23
CA LYS A 212 -4.04 22.89 8.58
C LYS A 212 -4.45 23.05 7.11
N GLU A 213 -4.50 21.93 6.40
CA GLU A 213 -4.77 21.86 4.96
C GLU A 213 -5.09 20.42 4.52
N ILE A 214 -5.78 20.30 3.40
CA ILE A 214 -5.97 19.04 2.66
C ILE A 214 -5.27 19.18 1.30
N ILE A 215 -4.33 18.29 1.03
CA ILE A 215 -3.50 18.28 -0.17
C ILE A 215 -3.89 17.05 -0.99
N LEU A 216 -4.61 17.28 -2.09
CA LEU A 216 -4.93 16.26 -3.06
C LEU A 216 -3.77 16.15 -4.05
N VAL A 217 -3.16 14.99 -4.19
CA VAL A 217 -2.09 14.77 -5.16
C VAL A 217 -2.58 13.88 -6.29
N ASP A 218 -2.72 14.49 -7.46
CA ASP A 218 -3.09 13.78 -8.69
C ASP A 218 -1.85 13.10 -9.29
N ASP A 219 -1.80 11.76 -9.27
CA ASP A 219 -0.76 10.97 -9.93
C ASP A 219 -1.10 10.75 -11.41
N ALA A 220 -1.15 11.83 -12.19
CA ALA A 220 -1.40 11.81 -13.63
C ALA A 220 -2.70 11.09 -14.04
N SER A 221 -3.83 11.46 -13.43
CA SER A 221 -5.16 10.99 -13.84
C SER A 221 -5.49 11.41 -15.27
N VAL A 222 -6.19 10.52 -15.99
CA VAL A 222 -6.61 10.75 -17.38
C VAL A 222 -8.00 11.34 -17.49
N ASP A 223 -8.89 11.04 -16.53
CA ASP A 223 -10.29 11.47 -16.54
C ASP A 223 -10.41 13.00 -16.49
N ASP A 224 -11.10 13.58 -17.48
CA ASP A 224 -11.19 15.05 -17.63
C ASP A 224 -11.92 15.72 -16.46
N ILE A 225 -12.89 15.05 -15.84
CA ILE A 225 -13.59 15.56 -14.66
C ILE A 225 -12.64 15.79 -13.47
N LEU A 226 -11.51 15.09 -13.43
CA LEU A 226 -10.52 15.25 -12.37
C LEU A 226 -9.54 16.40 -12.63
N LYS A 227 -9.59 17.07 -13.79
CA LYS A 227 -8.69 18.18 -14.17
C LYS A 227 -9.28 19.53 -13.75
N ASP A 228 -9.55 20.43 -14.71
CA ASP A 228 -10.04 21.78 -14.46
C ASP A 228 -11.37 21.79 -13.69
N ASN A 229 -12.25 20.81 -13.93
CA ASN A 229 -13.52 20.67 -13.21
C ASN A 229 -13.32 20.46 -11.71
N LEU A 230 -12.34 19.64 -11.32
CA LEU A 230 -12.00 19.43 -9.92
C LEU A 230 -11.38 20.69 -9.31
N ASP A 231 -10.45 21.34 -10.04
CA ASP A 231 -9.81 22.57 -9.57
C ASP A 231 -10.84 23.68 -9.32
N GLU A 232 -11.82 23.84 -10.23
CA GLU A 232 -12.91 24.81 -10.07
C GLU A 232 -13.81 24.46 -8.88
N TYR A 233 -14.21 23.19 -8.76
CA TYR A 233 -15.06 22.74 -7.65
C TYR A 233 -14.41 22.98 -6.28
N LEU A 234 -13.09 22.79 -6.17
CA LEU A 234 -12.38 22.92 -4.90
C LEU A 234 -12.13 24.37 -4.47
N LYS A 235 -12.27 25.37 -5.35
CA LYS A 235 -12.12 26.79 -4.99
C LYS A 235 -13.06 27.24 -3.87
N GLN A 236 -14.21 26.58 -3.71
CA GLN A 236 -15.15 26.86 -2.62
C GLN A 236 -14.65 26.35 -1.25
N LEU A 237 -13.67 25.43 -1.23
CA LEU A 237 -13.12 24.81 -0.04
C LEU A 237 -11.74 25.41 0.29
N SER A 238 -11.73 26.44 1.13
CA SER A 238 -10.56 27.33 1.33
C SER A 238 -9.24 26.68 1.76
N ILE A 239 -9.27 25.50 2.39
CA ILE A 239 -8.08 24.78 2.88
C ILE A 239 -7.73 23.54 2.05
N VAL A 240 -8.41 23.33 0.93
CA VAL A 240 -8.21 22.19 0.03
C VAL A 240 -7.49 22.65 -1.22
N ARG A 241 -6.43 21.95 -1.62
CA ARG A 241 -5.69 22.24 -2.84
C ARG A 241 -5.26 20.99 -3.57
N VAL A 242 -5.10 21.12 -4.89
CA VAL A 242 -4.60 20.04 -5.75
C VAL A 242 -3.15 20.30 -6.13
N VAL A 243 -2.34 19.26 -6.10
CA VAL A 243 -0.96 19.22 -6.62
C VAL A 243 -0.93 18.18 -7.73
N ARG A 244 -0.46 18.58 -8.91
CA ARG A 244 -0.50 17.74 -10.11
C ARG A 244 0.87 17.13 -10.39
N GLN A 245 0.96 15.81 -10.34
CA GLN A 245 2.11 15.09 -10.88
C GLN A 245 1.90 14.88 -12.38
N ARG A 246 2.82 15.40 -13.20
CA ARG A 246 2.66 15.42 -14.68
C ARG A 246 2.79 14.04 -15.33
N GLU A 247 3.52 13.15 -14.69
CA GLU A 247 3.79 11.79 -15.17
C GLU A 247 3.39 10.80 -14.10
N ARG A 248 2.88 9.64 -14.51
CA ARG A 248 2.48 8.59 -13.57
C ARG A 248 3.71 7.96 -12.93
N LYS A 249 3.98 8.29 -11.66
CA LYS A 249 5.14 7.79 -10.91
C LYS A 249 4.75 6.93 -9.70
N GLY A 250 3.45 6.80 -9.41
CA GLY A 250 2.95 5.96 -8.35
C GLY A 250 2.71 6.66 -7.03
N LEU A 251 2.15 5.90 -6.11
CA LEU A 251 1.74 6.31 -4.78
C LEU A 251 2.89 6.95 -4.00
N ILE A 252 4.08 6.35 -4.06
CA ILE A 252 5.24 6.74 -3.25
C ILE A 252 5.71 8.15 -3.63
N THR A 253 5.97 8.37 -4.92
CA THR A 253 6.40 9.67 -5.44
C THR A 253 5.33 10.74 -5.20
N ALA A 254 4.05 10.40 -5.39
CA ALA A 254 2.95 11.32 -5.14
C ALA A 254 2.83 11.69 -3.64
N ARG A 255 3.01 10.74 -2.71
CA ARG A 255 3.04 11.03 -1.26
C ARG A 255 4.21 11.93 -0.89
N LEU A 256 5.39 11.70 -1.47
CA LEU A 256 6.55 12.56 -1.26
C LEU A 256 6.32 13.99 -1.78
N LEU A 257 5.68 14.12 -2.96
CA LEU A 257 5.27 15.40 -3.51
C LEU A 257 4.31 16.13 -2.56
N GLY A 258 3.28 15.46 -2.07
CA GLY A 258 2.36 16.00 -1.06
C GLY A 258 3.08 16.43 0.23
N ALA A 259 3.98 15.58 0.75
CA ALA A 259 4.76 15.86 1.95
C ALA A 259 5.68 17.08 1.80
N SER A 260 6.29 17.24 0.61
CA SER A 260 7.20 18.36 0.31
C SER A 260 6.54 19.73 0.37
N VAL A 261 5.25 19.81 0.03
CA VAL A 261 4.50 21.07 0.03
C VAL A 261 3.69 21.27 1.31
N ALA A 262 3.54 20.24 2.14
CA ALA A 262 2.80 20.27 3.39
C ALA A 262 3.43 21.22 4.41
N THR A 263 2.61 21.89 5.22
CA THR A 263 3.03 22.89 6.20
C THR A 263 2.57 22.61 7.63
N GLY A 264 1.79 21.54 7.84
CA GLY A 264 1.44 21.05 9.17
C GLY A 264 2.62 20.42 9.90
N ASP A 265 2.49 20.33 11.22
CA ASP A 265 3.49 19.72 12.11
C ASP A 265 3.53 18.19 11.91
N THR A 266 2.38 17.59 11.61
CA THR A 266 2.23 16.18 11.22
C THR A 266 1.73 16.03 9.79
N LEU A 267 2.01 14.86 9.21
CA LEU A 267 1.46 14.41 7.94
C LEU A 267 0.45 13.31 8.23
N THR A 268 -0.78 13.43 7.72
CA THR A 268 -1.80 12.38 7.80
C THR A 268 -2.14 11.91 6.39
N PHE A 269 -1.73 10.70 6.05
CA PHE A 269 -2.01 10.11 4.75
C PHE A 269 -3.34 9.36 4.78
N LEU A 270 -4.16 9.56 3.74
CA LEU A 270 -5.40 8.82 3.51
C LEU A 270 -5.49 8.43 2.03
N ASP A 271 -6.16 7.32 1.74
CA ASP A 271 -6.54 6.98 0.36
C ASP A 271 -7.79 7.78 -0.06
N ALA A 272 -8.01 7.89 -1.37
CA ALA A 272 -9.07 8.72 -1.95
C ALA A 272 -10.50 8.12 -1.90
N HIS A 273 -10.68 7.03 -1.14
CA HIS A 273 -11.94 6.30 -0.98
C HIS A 273 -12.11 5.88 0.48
N CYS A 274 -11.99 6.86 1.37
CA CYS A 274 -12.11 6.68 2.82
C CYS A 274 -13.27 7.51 3.40
N GLU A 275 -13.80 7.07 4.54
CA GLU A 275 -14.72 7.86 5.35
C GLU A 275 -14.28 7.84 6.82
N CYS A 276 -14.00 9.01 7.36
CA CYS A 276 -13.53 9.21 8.73
C CYS A 276 -14.70 9.09 9.71
N PHE A 277 -14.51 8.34 10.79
CA PHE A 277 -15.48 8.26 11.89
C PHE A 277 -15.35 9.47 12.83
N ASN A 278 -16.31 9.63 13.74
CA ASN A 278 -16.25 10.73 14.71
C ASN A 278 -15.02 10.60 15.62
N GLY A 279 -14.33 11.71 15.90
CA GLY A 279 -13.18 11.74 16.81
C GLY A 279 -11.96 10.93 16.33
N TRP A 280 -11.80 10.74 15.02
CA TRP A 280 -10.72 9.92 14.47
C TRP A 280 -9.35 10.58 14.57
N LEU A 281 -9.25 11.91 14.54
CA LEU A 281 -7.98 12.59 14.32
C LEU A 281 -7.23 12.85 15.63
N GLU A 282 -7.95 13.25 16.67
CA GLU A 282 -7.41 13.67 17.95
C GLU A 282 -6.57 12.57 18.63
N PRO A 283 -7.00 11.29 18.67
CA PRO A 283 -6.19 10.21 19.25
C PRO A 283 -4.85 10.00 18.52
N LEU A 284 -4.82 10.15 17.19
CA LEU A 284 -3.60 10.02 16.40
C LEU A 284 -2.62 11.15 16.74
N LEU A 285 -3.11 12.39 16.72
CA LEU A 285 -2.27 13.57 16.96
C LEU A 285 -1.82 13.66 18.43
N ALA A 286 -2.67 13.26 19.37
CA ALA A 286 -2.32 13.15 20.78
C ALA A 286 -1.17 12.16 21.00
N ARG A 287 -1.23 11.01 20.34
CA ARG A 287 -0.17 10.00 20.46
C ARG A 287 1.16 10.48 19.90
N ILE A 288 1.15 11.20 18.78
CA ILE A 288 2.37 11.81 18.22
C ILE A 288 2.90 12.94 19.13
N ALA A 289 2.01 13.70 19.77
CA ALA A 289 2.42 14.75 20.72
C ALA A 289 3.13 14.14 21.95
N GLU A 290 2.69 12.98 22.41
CA GLU A 290 3.33 12.23 23.50
C GLU A 290 4.63 11.55 23.08
N ASN A 291 4.68 11.03 21.85
CA ASN A 291 5.84 10.36 21.30
C ASN A 291 6.03 10.71 19.82
N SER A 292 6.94 11.63 19.52
CA SER A 292 7.18 12.12 18.16
C SER A 292 7.76 11.06 17.20
N THR A 293 8.26 9.93 17.73
CA THR A 293 8.76 8.79 16.92
C THR A 293 7.70 7.72 16.67
N ALA A 294 6.49 7.90 17.20
CA ALA A 294 5.36 7.03 16.91
C ALA A 294 4.78 7.33 15.52
N VAL A 295 4.60 6.27 14.75
CA VAL A 295 3.86 6.27 13.48
C VAL A 295 2.54 5.56 13.76
N VAL A 296 1.44 6.29 13.66
CA VAL A 296 0.15 5.86 14.19
C VAL A 296 -0.88 5.70 13.08
N SER A 297 -1.54 4.55 13.03
CA SER A 297 -2.63 4.26 12.10
C SER A 297 -3.98 4.27 12.83
N PRO A 298 -5.07 4.66 12.15
CA PRO A 298 -6.41 4.35 12.63
C PRO A 298 -6.62 2.83 12.62
N ASP A 299 -7.59 2.37 13.39
CA ASP A 299 -8.25 1.09 13.15
C ASP A 299 -9.07 1.21 11.85
N ILE A 300 -8.64 0.47 10.83
CA ILE A 300 -9.20 0.55 9.48
C ILE A 300 -10.36 -0.43 9.40
N THR A 301 -11.55 0.11 9.17
CA THR A 301 -12.74 -0.71 8.97
C THR A 301 -13.16 -0.76 7.51
N THR A 302 -13.98 -1.75 7.17
CA THR A 302 -14.44 -1.97 5.80
C THR A 302 -15.61 -1.05 5.46
N ILE A 303 -15.52 -0.40 4.30
CA ILE A 303 -16.68 0.07 3.55
C ILE A 303 -16.94 -0.96 2.46
N ASP A 304 -18.09 -1.62 2.48
CA ASP A 304 -18.41 -2.67 1.53
C ASP A 304 -18.42 -2.14 0.09
N LEU A 305 -17.65 -2.76 -0.80
CA LEU A 305 -17.46 -2.27 -2.16
C LEU A 305 -18.74 -2.34 -3.02
N ASN A 306 -19.75 -3.13 -2.62
CA ASN A 306 -20.96 -3.35 -3.40
C ASN A 306 -22.12 -2.47 -2.92
N THR A 307 -22.25 -2.30 -1.61
CA THR A 307 -23.39 -1.65 -0.94
C THR A 307 -23.02 -0.33 -0.28
N PHE A 308 -21.73 -0.03 -0.12
CA PHE A 308 -21.21 1.11 0.65
C PHE A 308 -21.65 1.12 2.12
N GLU A 309 -21.99 -0.05 2.67
CA GLU A 309 -22.17 -0.22 4.11
C GLU A 309 -20.86 0.07 4.84
N PHE A 310 -20.93 0.88 5.89
CA PHE A 310 -19.80 1.15 6.77
C PHE A 310 -19.85 0.18 7.95
N MET A 311 -18.84 -0.68 8.07
CA MET A 311 -18.73 -1.62 9.19
C MET A 311 -18.35 -0.85 10.45
N LYS A 312 -19.33 -0.55 11.30
CA LYS A 312 -19.12 0.32 12.48
C LYS A 312 -18.30 -0.38 13.57
N PRO A 313 -17.53 0.39 14.36
CA PRO A 313 -16.88 -0.16 15.55
C PRO A 313 -17.94 -0.66 16.56
N SER A 314 -17.55 -1.62 17.39
CA SER A 314 -18.38 -2.14 18.46
C SER A 314 -18.03 -1.45 19.79
N PRO A 315 -19.02 -1.13 20.65
CA PRO A 315 -18.76 -0.50 21.94
C PRO A 315 -18.06 -1.43 22.94
N TYR A 316 -18.01 -2.73 22.66
CA TYR A 316 -17.43 -3.73 23.57
C TYR A 316 -15.93 -3.99 23.35
N GLY A 317 -15.29 -3.33 22.38
CA GLY A 317 -13.91 -3.66 21.96
C GLY A 317 -13.87 -5.04 21.28
N GLN A 318 -13.91 -5.07 19.95
CA GLN A 318 -13.87 -6.34 19.21
C GLN A 318 -12.46 -6.92 19.14
N ASN A 319 -12.34 -8.13 18.58
CA ASN A 319 -11.07 -8.78 18.26
C ASN A 319 -10.27 -7.93 17.26
N HIS A 320 -9.52 -6.96 17.79
CA HIS A 320 -8.62 -6.14 16.99
C HIS A 320 -7.61 -7.00 16.26
N ASN A 321 -7.25 -6.54 15.07
CA ASN A 321 -6.16 -7.10 14.32
C ASN A 321 -4.95 -6.16 14.36
N ARG A 322 -3.77 -6.73 14.26
CA ARG A 322 -2.54 -6.01 13.95
C ARG A 322 -2.02 -6.45 12.60
N GLY A 323 -1.24 -5.59 11.97
CA GLY A 323 -0.59 -5.90 10.71
C GLY A 323 0.56 -6.87 10.89
N ASN A 324 0.67 -7.85 9.99
CA ASN A 324 1.79 -8.76 9.88
C ASN A 324 2.37 -8.77 8.44
N PHE A 325 3.33 -9.65 8.20
CA PHE A 325 3.78 -9.98 6.85
C PHE A 325 3.96 -11.48 6.74
N ASP A 326 3.67 -12.03 5.56
CA ASP A 326 4.12 -13.36 5.19
C ASP A 326 5.55 -13.30 4.63
N TRP A 327 6.20 -14.44 4.49
CA TRP A 327 7.54 -14.48 3.93
C TRP A 327 7.60 -14.36 2.40
N GLY A 328 6.45 -14.18 1.73
CA GLY A 328 6.35 -13.62 0.39
C GLY A 328 6.41 -12.09 0.38
N LEU A 329 6.58 -11.46 1.55
CA LEU A 329 6.54 -10.02 1.79
C LEU A 329 5.20 -9.38 1.42
N SER A 330 4.11 -10.13 1.59
CA SER A 330 2.75 -9.63 1.51
C SER A 330 2.28 -9.17 2.89
N PHE A 331 1.54 -8.06 2.92
CA PHE A 331 0.88 -7.60 4.13
C PHE A 331 -0.32 -8.50 4.47
N GLY A 332 -0.55 -8.71 5.76
CA GLY A 332 -1.74 -9.39 6.27
C GLY A 332 -2.20 -8.85 7.61
N TRP A 333 -3.27 -9.44 8.12
CA TRP A 333 -3.86 -9.14 9.42
C TRP A 333 -3.83 -10.38 10.30
N GLU A 334 -3.50 -10.21 11.57
CA GLU A 334 -3.60 -11.25 12.60
C GLU A 334 -4.20 -10.72 13.89
N SER A 335 -4.80 -11.61 14.67
CA SER A 335 -5.30 -11.27 16.00
C SER A 335 -4.17 -10.89 16.95
N LEU A 336 -4.48 -10.05 17.94
CA LEU A 336 -3.50 -9.66 18.95
C LEU A 336 -3.03 -10.86 19.78
N PRO A 337 -1.72 -10.95 20.09
CA PRO A 337 -1.21 -11.93 21.04
C PRO A 337 -1.62 -11.58 22.48
N ASP A 338 -1.63 -12.58 23.36
CA ASP A 338 -2.15 -12.43 24.72
C ASP A 338 -1.38 -11.39 25.56
N HIS A 339 -0.06 -11.29 25.39
CA HIS A 339 0.73 -10.28 26.12
C HIS A 339 0.35 -8.84 25.73
N GLU A 340 0.00 -8.61 24.46
CA GLU A 340 -0.42 -7.28 23.99
C GLU A 340 -1.84 -6.97 24.48
N LYS A 341 -2.73 -7.96 24.53
CA LYS A 341 -4.05 -7.83 25.17
C LYS A 341 -3.93 -7.49 26.66
N GLN A 342 -3.02 -8.15 27.38
CA GLN A 342 -2.79 -7.92 28.81
C GLN A 342 -2.14 -6.56 29.10
N ARG A 343 -1.30 -6.05 28.18
CA ARG A 343 -0.64 -4.74 28.33
C ARG A 343 -1.63 -3.58 28.25
N ARG A 344 -2.67 -3.71 27.42
CA ARG A 344 -3.69 -2.68 27.18
C ARG A 344 -4.74 -2.73 28.28
N LYS A 345 -4.97 -1.60 28.94
CA LYS A 345 -5.97 -1.52 30.04
C LYS A 345 -7.37 -1.21 29.55
N ASP A 346 -7.46 -0.46 28.45
CA ASP A 346 -8.68 -0.01 27.80
C ASP A 346 -8.37 0.32 26.31
N GLU A 347 -9.37 0.73 25.56
CA GLU A 347 -9.26 0.98 24.12
C GLU A 347 -8.53 2.26 23.73
N THR A 348 -8.23 3.14 24.70
CA THR A 348 -7.38 4.32 24.46
C THR A 348 -5.90 3.96 24.32
N TYR A 349 -5.49 2.75 24.76
CA TYR A 349 -4.12 2.29 24.64
C TYR A 349 -3.79 1.89 23.20
N PRO A 350 -2.68 2.39 22.63
CA PRO A 350 -2.23 1.99 21.30
C PRO A 350 -2.00 0.49 21.24
N ILE A 351 -2.22 -0.12 20.08
CA ILE A 351 -1.83 -1.50 19.76
C ILE A 351 -0.49 -1.44 19.03
N LYS A 352 0.53 -2.12 19.54
CA LYS A 352 1.80 -2.27 18.81
C LYS A 352 1.64 -3.25 17.66
N THR A 353 2.01 -2.80 16.46
CA THR A 353 1.80 -3.57 15.23
C THR A 353 3.14 -3.86 14.52
N PRO A 354 3.47 -5.12 14.20
CA PRO A 354 4.69 -5.47 13.46
C PRO A 354 4.82 -4.72 12.13
N THR A 355 3.72 -4.63 11.40
CA THR A 355 3.59 -3.89 10.16
C THR A 355 2.28 -3.08 10.16
N PHE A 356 2.12 -2.18 9.20
CA PHE A 356 0.88 -1.45 8.97
C PHE A 356 0.43 -1.58 7.51
N ALA A 357 -0.85 -1.33 7.24
CA ALA A 357 -1.39 -1.38 5.89
C ALA A 357 -0.77 -0.31 4.97
N GLY A 358 -0.28 0.80 5.54
CA GLY A 358 0.43 1.87 4.84
C GLY A 358 -0.47 2.86 4.09
N GLY A 359 -1.73 2.53 3.81
CA GLY A 359 -2.72 3.43 3.21
C GLY A 359 -3.04 4.65 4.09
N LEU A 360 -3.29 4.38 5.38
CA LEU A 360 -3.81 5.36 6.34
C LEU A 360 -2.91 5.43 7.57
N PHE A 361 -2.29 6.58 7.82
CA PHE A 361 -1.47 6.81 9.02
C PHE A 361 -1.15 8.29 9.23
N SER A 362 -0.77 8.64 10.45
CA SER A 362 -0.19 9.94 10.81
C SER A 362 1.24 9.78 11.33
N ILE A 363 2.08 10.76 11.02
CA ILE A 363 3.48 10.81 11.45
C ILE A 363 3.92 12.27 11.65
N SER A 364 4.81 12.53 12.60
CA SER A 364 5.49 13.84 12.67
C SER A 364 6.20 14.13 11.35
N LYS A 365 6.01 15.33 10.78
CA LYS A 365 6.66 15.71 9.53
C LYS A 365 8.19 15.69 9.67
N GLU A 366 8.69 16.19 10.79
CA GLU A 366 10.12 16.16 11.11
C GLU A 366 10.62 14.72 11.21
N TYR A 367 9.91 13.86 11.93
CA TYR A 367 10.29 12.45 12.06
C TYR A 367 10.22 11.71 10.73
N PHE A 368 9.22 12.00 9.89
CA PHE A 368 9.10 11.44 8.53
C PHE A 368 10.36 11.71 7.70
N TYR A 369 10.90 12.93 7.73
CA TYR A 369 12.15 13.23 7.02
C TYR A 369 13.39 12.68 7.73
N HIS A 370 13.43 12.72 9.06
CA HIS A 370 14.52 12.16 9.86
C HIS A 370 14.73 10.67 9.59
N ILE A 371 13.63 9.91 9.55
CA ILE A 371 13.63 8.47 9.28
C ILE A 371 13.79 8.16 7.79
N GLY A 372 14.03 9.16 6.93
CA GLY A 372 14.30 9.00 5.50
C GLY A 372 13.07 8.72 4.65
N SER A 373 11.94 9.33 4.97
CA SER A 373 10.71 9.41 4.18
C SER A 373 10.29 8.07 3.55
N TYR A 374 10.37 7.93 2.23
CA TYR A 374 10.23 6.68 1.49
C TYR A 374 11.47 6.43 0.63
N ASP A 375 11.66 5.19 0.17
CA ASP A 375 12.61 4.89 -0.89
C ASP A 375 12.08 5.42 -2.23
N GLU A 376 12.65 6.54 -2.70
CA GLU A 376 12.25 7.27 -3.91
C GLU A 376 12.32 6.43 -5.19
N GLU A 377 13.12 5.36 -5.18
CA GLU A 377 13.31 4.48 -6.33
C GLU A 377 12.31 3.32 -6.37
N MET A 378 11.41 3.21 -5.39
CA MET A 378 10.27 2.30 -5.47
C MET A 378 9.21 2.87 -6.43
N GLU A 379 8.70 2.02 -7.31
CA GLU A 379 7.83 2.45 -8.40
C GLU A 379 6.38 2.01 -8.17
N ILE A 380 5.43 2.83 -8.65
CA ILE A 380 3.98 2.54 -8.69
C ILE A 380 3.35 2.27 -7.30
N TRP A 381 3.45 1.05 -6.80
CA TRP A 381 2.82 0.59 -5.57
C TRP A 381 3.40 -0.76 -5.14
N GLY A 382 3.42 -1.03 -3.83
CA GLY A 382 3.70 -2.34 -3.25
C GLY A 382 5.07 -2.39 -2.59
N GLY A 383 5.09 -2.93 -1.37
CA GLY A 383 6.30 -3.13 -0.55
C GLY A 383 6.68 -1.92 0.31
N GLU A 384 6.21 -0.72 0.01
CA GLU A 384 6.59 0.50 0.75
C GLU A 384 6.10 0.49 2.20
N ASN A 385 4.94 -0.12 2.45
CA ASN A 385 4.38 -0.26 3.78
C ASN A 385 5.21 -1.24 4.63
N ILE A 386 5.69 -2.33 4.05
CA ILE A 386 6.57 -3.28 4.73
C ILE A 386 7.97 -2.67 4.96
N GLU A 387 8.53 -2.00 3.95
CA GLU A 387 9.82 -1.28 4.07
C GLU A 387 9.79 -0.26 5.20
N MET A 388 8.76 0.58 5.23
CA MET A 388 8.61 1.60 6.26
C MET A 388 8.37 0.97 7.64
N SER A 389 7.64 -0.14 7.72
CA SER A 389 7.43 -0.88 8.97
C SER A 389 8.74 -1.37 9.57
N PHE A 390 9.55 -2.06 8.77
CA PHE A 390 10.86 -2.57 9.19
C PHE A 390 11.79 -1.44 9.60
N ARG A 391 11.87 -0.39 8.77
CA ARG A 391 12.69 0.79 9.04
C ARG A 391 12.28 1.50 10.32
N VAL A 392 11.00 1.80 10.52
CA VAL A 392 10.52 2.51 11.71
C VAL A 392 10.91 1.73 12.97
N TRP A 393 10.65 0.43 13.02
CA TRP A 393 10.99 -0.39 14.19
C TRP A 393 12.50 -0.55 14.39
N GLN A 394 13.23 -0.91 13.34
CA GLN A 394 14.68 -1.16 13.44
C GLN A 394 15.44 0.13 13.79
N CYS A 395 14.97 1.30 13.37
CA CYS A 395 15.63 2.58 13.62
C CYS A 395 15.10 3.31 14.87
N GLY A 396 14.38 2.62 15.77
CA GLY A 396 14.04 3.12 17.11
C GLY A 396 12.69 3.83 17.25
N GLY A 397 11.86 3.83 16.20
CA GLY A 397 10.47 4.28 16.24
C GLY A 397 9.51 3.24 16.79
N GLN A 398 8.22 3.58 16.75
CA GLN A 398 7.12 2.68 17.11
C GLN A 398 6.05 2.75 16.04
N LEU A 399 5.49 1.59 15.69
CA LEU A 399 4.36 1.49 14.77
C LEU A 399 3.14 1.02 15.57
N GLU A 400 2.08 1.81 15.54
CA GLU A 400 0.93 1.64 16.42
C GLU A 400 -0.40 1.80 15.69
N ILE A 401 -1.40 1.02 16.07
CA ILE A 401 -2.81 1.22 15.68
C ILE A 401 -3.54 1.84 16.88
N ILE A 402 -4.34 2.89 16.65
CA ILE A 402 -5.10 3.58 17.69
C ILE A 402 -6.59 3.21 17.56
N PRO A 403 -7.14 2.33 18.41
CA PRO A 403 -8.51 1.81 18.28
C PRO A 403 -9.59 2.89 18.35
N CYS A 404 -9.36 3.95 19.13
CA CYS A 404 -10.28 5.08 19.20
C CYS A 404 -10.33 5.91 17.90
N SER A 405 -9.35 5.75 17.01
CA SER A 405 -9.33 6.37 15.69
C SER A 405 -9.84 5.37 14.66
N VAL A 406 -11.02 5.61 14.09
CA VAL A 406 -11.63 4.69 13.11
C VAL A 406 -11.78 5.39 11.77
N VAL A 407 -11.30 4.75 10.70
CA VAL A 407 -11.49 5.22 9.33
C VAL A 407 -11.93 4.06 8.46
N GLY A 408 -13.05 4.23 7.76
CA GLY A 408 -13.53 3.25 6.79
C GLY A 408 -12.77 3.38 5.47
N HIS A 409 -12.47 2.24 4.85
CA HIS A 409 -11.80 2.14 3.55
C HIS A 409 -12.58 1.21 2.62
N VAL A 410 -12.73 1.60 1.35
CA VAL A 410 -13.33 0.74 0.32
C VAL A 410 -12.30 -0.30 -0.14
N PHE A 411 -12.28 -1.46 0.51
CA PHE A 411 -11.41 -2.57 0.13
C PHE A 411 -11.85 -3.18 -1.20
N ARG A 412 -10.92 -3.27 -2.15
CA ARG A 412 -11.17 -3.82 -3.49
C ARG A 412 -10.59 -5.24 -3.57
N THR A 413 -11.23 -6.12 -4.34
CA THR A 413 -10.72 -7.48 -4.58
C THR A 413 -9.62 -7.53 -5.64
N LYS A 414 -9.53 -6.50 -6.49
CA LYS A 414 -8.52 -6.34 -7.55
C LYS A 414 -8.08 -4.89 -7.62
N SER A 415 -6.83 -4.68 -8.02
CA SER A 415 -6.34 -3.32 -8.30
C SER A 415 -6.97 -2.80 -9.60
N PRO A 416 -7.59 -1.60 -9.60
CA PRO A 416 -8.09 -0.98 -10.84
C PRO A 416 -6.99 -0.31 -11.66
N HIS A 417 -5.74 -0.33 -11.16
CA HIS A 417 -4.64 0.41 -11.75
C HIS A 417 -3.87 -0.45 -12.76
N THR A 418 -3.50 0.17 -13.87
CA THR A 418 -2.55 -0.41 -14.81
C THR A 418 -1.14 -0.38 -14.21
N PHE A 419 -0.33 -1.39 -14.55
CA PHE A 419 1.09 -1.43 -14.19
C PHE A 419 1.90 -1.25 -15.49
N PRO A 420 2.39 -0.04 -15.81
CA PRO A 420 3.04 0.27 -17.09
C PRO A 420 4.23 -0.65 -17.41
N LYS A 421 4.93 -1.13 -16.38
CA LYS A 421 6.07 -2.06 -16.49
C LYS A 421 5.73 -3.49 -16.03
N GLY A 422 4.44 -3.81 -15.86
CA GLY A 422 3.96 -5.09 -15.33
C GLY A 422 4.08 -5.23 -13.81
N THR A 423 3.60 -6.36 -13.29
CA THR A 423 3.60 -6.68 -11.85
C THR A 423 4.99 -6.94 -11.27
N GLN A 424 6.02 -7.09 -12.13
CA GLN A 424 7.43 -7.20 -11.73
C GLN A 424 7.88 -6.01 -10.87
N VAL A 425 7.24 -4.85 -11.00
CA VAL A 425 7.50 -3.67 -10.18
C VAL A 425 7.34 -3.97 -8.68
N ILE A 426 6.33 -4.76 -8.29
CA ILE A 426 6.10 -5.12 -6.88
C ILE A 426 7.27 -5.97 -6.37
N ALA A 427 7.65 -7.00 -7.14
CA ALA A 427 8.80 -7.83 -6.81
C ALA A 427 10.09 -7.00 -6.70
N ARG A 428 10.27 -6.00 -7.58
CA ARG A 428 11.40 -5.07 -7.51
C ARG A 428 11.44 -4.28 -6.21
N ASN A 429 10.33 -3.68 -5.82
CA ASN A 429 10.23 -2.94 -4.57
C ASN A 429 10.50 -3.86 -3.36
N GLN A 430 9.98 -5.09 -3.38
CA GLN A 430 10.24 -6.10 -2.35
C GLN A 430 11.72 -6.55 -2.30
N VAL A 431 12.41 -6.69 -3.43
CA VAL A 431 13.86 -6.96 -3.42
C VAL A 431 14.62 -5.80 -2.79
N ARG A 432 14.27 -4.55 -3.11
CA ARG A 432 14.93 -3.36 -2.52
C ARG A 432 14.80 -3.33 -1.00
N LEU A 433 13.60 -3.57 -0.46
CA LEU A 433 13.40 -3.59 0.99
C LEU A 433 14.11 -4.79 1.65
N ALA A 434 14.12 -5.95 0.98
CA ALA A 434 14.75 -7.16 1.52
C ALA A 434 16.27 -7.00 1.61
N GLU A 435 16.89 -6.43 0.57
CA GLU A 435 18.32 -6.13 0.52
C GLU A 435 18.75 -5.14 1.60
N VAL A 436 17.92 -4.14 1.91
CA VAL A 436 18.27 -3.09 2.89
C VAL A 436 17.98 -3.54 4.33
N TRP A 437 16.87 -4.23 4.60
CA TRP A 437 16.33 -4.37 5.97
C TRP A 437 16.36 -5.78 6.54
N MET A 438 16.36 -6.83 5.71
CA MET A 438 16.13 -8.21 6.16
C MET A 438 17.39 -9.01 6.49
N ASP A 439 18.60 -8.44 6.34
CA ASP A 439 19.86 -9.15 6.57
C ASP A 439 19.89 -10.50 5.83
N ASN A 440 20.32 -11.59 6.49
CA ASN A 440 20.33 -12.93 5.91
C ASN A 440 18.94 -13.56 5.75
N TYR A 441 17.89 -12.98 6.33
CA TYR A 441 16.54 -13.52 6.25
C TYR A 441 15.88 -13.29 4.87
N LYS A 442 16.46 -12.40 4.04
CA LYS A 442 16.03 -12.21 2.65
C LYS A 442 16.11 -13.49 1.81
N GLU A 443 17.00 -14.42 2.16
CA GLU A 443 17.13 -15.71 1.46
C GLU A 443 15.84 -16.55 1.55
N ILE A 444 15.11 -16.43 2.67
CA ILE A 444 13.81 -17.08 2.83
C ILE A 444 12.81 -16.57 1.78
N PHE A 445 12.78 -15.25 1.57
CA PHE A 445 11.93 -14.62 0.56
C PHE A 445 12.36 -15.02 -0.86
N TYR A 446 13.66 -15.00 -1.15
CA TYR A 446 14.18 -15.38 -2.47
C TYR A 446 13.89 -16.83 -2.83
N ARG A 447 13.95 -17.78 -1.88
CA ARG A 447 13.56 -19.17 -2.16
C ARG A 447 12.11 -19.33 -2.59
N ARG A 448 11.21 -18.48 -2.07
CA ARG A 448 9.77 -18.54 -2.33
C ARG A 448 9.35 -17.76 -3.57
N ASN A 449 10.16 -16.78 -3.97
CA ASN A 449 9.91 -15.96 -5.14
C ASN A 449 11.12 -16.01 -6.09
N GLN A 450 11.07 -16.93 -7.05
CA GLN A 450 12.13 -17.12 -8.06
C GLN A 450 12.42 -15.85 -8.86
N GLN A 451 11.39 -15.04 -9.14
CA GLN A 451 11.57 -13.76 -9.85
C GLN A 451 12.39 -12.77 -9.01
N ALA A 452 12.11 -12.68 -7.71
CA ALA A 452 12.86 -11.86 -6.78
C ALA A 452 14.31 -12.35 -6.63
N ALA A 453 14.52 -13.66 -6.51
CA ALA A 453 15.85 -14.26 -6.43
C ALA A 453 16.71 -13.95 -7.67
N GLN A 454 16.12 -14.11 -8.87
CA GLN A 454 16.81 -13.80 -10.11
C GLN A 454 17.14 -12.30 -10.20
N MET A 455 16.22 -11.43 -9.81
CA MET A 455 16.43 -9.98 -9.79
C MET A 455 17.54 -9.56 -8.82
N ALA A 456 17.61 -10.18 -7.63
CA ALA A 456 18.67 -9.95 -6.65
C ALA A 456 20.03 -10.39 -7.21
N LYS A 457 20.09 -11.57 -7.83
CA LYS A 457 21.31 -12.10 -8.48
C LYS A 457 21.80 -11.20 -9.62
N ASP A 458 20.89 -10.74 -10.47
CA ASP A 458 21.21 -9.88 -11.60
C ASP A 458 21.40 -8.41 -11.21
N LYS A 459 21.14 -8.05 -9.94
CA LYS A 459 21.19 -6.69 -9.40
C LYS A 459 20.34 -5.69 -10.19
N THR A 460 19.19 -6.14 -10.71
CA THR A 460 18.28 -5.32 -11.50
C THR A 460 17.27 -4.52 -10.66
N PHE A 461 17.39 -4.60 -9.33
CA PHE A 461 16.57 -3.82 -8.38
C PHE A 461 17.01 -2.36 -8.21
N GLY A 462 18.09 -1.94 -8.89
CA GLY A 462 18.62 -0.58 -8.87
C GLY A 462 19.52 -0.28 -7.68
N ASP A 463 20.04 0.95 -7.60
CA ASP A 463 20.92 1.35 -6.51
C ASP A 463 20.15 1.52 -5.19
N ILE A 464 20.73 1.02 -4.10
CA ILE A 464 20.20 1.11 -2.73
C ILE A 464 21.16 1.82 -1.78
N SER A 465 22.27 2.38 -2.30
CA SER A 465 23.33 3.02 -1.50
C SER A 465 22.79 4.04 -0.50
N LYS A 466 21.88 4.93 -0.92
CA LYS A 466 21.23 5.93 -0.05
C LYS A 466 20.45 5.30 1.11
N ARG A 467 19.82 4.14 0.89
CA ARG A 467 19.01 3.44 1.90
C ARG A 467 19.90 2.68 2.88
N VAL A 468 21.00 2.11 2.40
CA VAL A 468 22.04 1.49 3.24
C VAL A 468 22.72 2.54 4.12
N ASP A 469 23.15 3.67 3.55
CA ASP A 469 23.73 4.80 4.29
C ASP A 469 22.75 5.35 5.36
N LEU A 470 21.46 5.48 5.01
CA LEU A 470 20.43 5.86 6.00
C LEU A 470 20.37 4.87 7.17
N ARG A 471 20.36 3.56 6.88
CA ARG A 471 20.33 2.50 7.91
C ARG A 471 21.55 2.58 8.82
N GLU A 472 22.73 2.84 8.26
CA GLU A 472 23.98 3.00 9.01
C GLU A 472 24.00 4.27 9.87
N ARG A 473 23.65 5.43 9.29
CA ARG A 473 23.62 6.73 9.99
C ARG A 473 22.67 6.74 11.18
N LEU A 474 21.52 6.08 11.05
CA LEU A 474 20.51 5.97 12.12
C LEU A 474 20.83 4.82 13.11
N GLN A 475 21.91 4.08 12.90
CA GLN A 475 22.34 2.96 13.75
C GLN A 475 21.22 1.94 13.99
N CYS A 476 20.48 1.62 12.93
CA CYS A 476 19.31 0.77 13.03
C CYS A 476 19.69 -0.67 13.44
N LYS A 477 18.82 -1.32 14.22
CA LYS A 477 18.96 -2.69 14.69
C LYS A 477 18.85 -3.70 13.53
N SER A 478 19.33 -4.91 13.77
CA SER A 478 19.23 -6.02 12.80
C SER A 478 17.79 -6.52 12.64
N PHE A 479 17.54 -7.25 11.55
CA PHE A 479 16.26 -7.93 11.36
C PHE A 479 16.04 -9.03 12.41
N SER A 480 17.13 -9.66 12.88
CA SER A 480 17.06 -10.61 14.00
C SER A 480 16.51 -9.95 15.27
N TRP A 481 16.93 -8.71 15.56
CA TRP A 481 16.36 -7.94 16.67
C TRP A 481 14.86 -7.66 16.44
N TYR A 482 14.47 -7.29 15.23
CA TYR A 482 13.06 -7.04 14.89
C TYR A 482 12.19 -8.27 15.14
N LEU A 483 12.59 -9.44 14.65
CA LEU A 483 11.86 -10.71 14.85
C LEU A 483 11.79 -11.10 16.33
N GLN A 484 12.83 -10.82 17.12
CA GLN A 484 12.85 -11.17 18.54
C GLN A 484 12.04 -10.22 19.43
N ASN A 485 12.00 -8.93 19.10
CA ASN A 485 11.49 -7.87 19.98
C ASN A 485 10.16 -7.27 19.52
N VAL A 486 9.88 -7.30 18.22
CA VAL A 486 8.70 -6.68 17.62
C VAL A 486 7.70 -7.73 17.17
N PHE A 487 8.16 -8.76 16.46
CA PHE A 487 7.29 -9.83 15.97
C PHE A 487 7.70 -11.24 16.44
N PRO A 488 7.73 -11.48 17.77
CA PRO A 488 8.18 -12.74 18.34
C PRO A 488 7.27 -13.95 18.04
N GLU A 489 6.04 -13.72 17.61
CA GLU A 489 5.06 -14.76 17.24
C GLU A 489 5.18 -15.22 15.80
N VAL A 490 5.97 -14.53 14.98
CA VAL A 490 6.16 -14.90 13.57
C VAL A 490 6.71 -16.31 13.48
N PHE A 491 6.13 -17.09 12.59
CA PHE A 491 6.74 -18.36 12.23
C PHE A 491 8.09 -18.12 11.58
N MET A 492 9.07 -18.87 12.05
CA MET A 492 10.42 -18.83 11.53
C MET A 492 10.68 -20.10 10.70
N PRO A 493 10.69 -20.00 9.36
CA PRO A 493 11.25 -21.04 8.51
C PRO A 493 12.74 -21.19 8.79
N ASP A 494 13.26 -22.36 8.46
CA ASP A 494 14.70 -22.58 8.53
C ASP A 494 15.41 -21.65 7.53
N LEU A 495 16.40 -20.91 8.01
CA LEU A 495 17.28 -20.13 7.14
C LEU A 495 17.95 -21.04 6.11
N ASN A 496 18.34 -22.25 6.52
CA ASN A 496 18.95 -23.27 5.67
C ASN A 496 18.21 -24.62 5.90
N PRO A 497 17.09 -24.88 5.19
CA PRO A 497 16.39 -26.15 5.28
C PRO A 497 17.30 -27.26 4.74
N LEU A 498 17.10 -28.49 5.23
CA LEU A 498 17.94 -29.63 4.85
C LEU A 498 17.82 -29.94 3.36
N ARG A 499 16.60 -29.83 2.81
CA ARG A 499 16.28 -29.93 1.38
C ARG A 499 15.15 -28.96 1.05
N PHE A 500 15.06 -28.51 -0.19
CA PHE A 500 13.93 -27.74 -0.69
C PHE A 500 13.81 -27.93 -2.21
N GLY A 501 12.65 -27.60 -2.77
CA GLY A 501 12.38 -27.74 -4.20
C GLY A 501 11.12 -28.55 -4.44
N SER A 502 11.07 -29.25 -5.57
CA SER A 502 9.94 -30.12 -5.90
C SER A 502 10.20 -31.56 -5.46
N VAL A 503 9.15 -32.23 -4.97
CA VAL A 503 9.26 -33.59 -4.43
C VAL A 503 8.78 -34.59 -5.48
N LYS A 504 9.72 -35.15 -6.25
CA LYS A 504 9.44 -36.10 -7.34
C LYS A 504 9.33 -37.54 -6.83
N ASN A 505 8.30 -38.24 -7.29
CA ASN A 505 8.14 -39.69 -7.10
C ASN A 505 8.79 -40.48 -8.24
N VAL A 506 9.50 -41.57 -7.92
CA VAL A 506 10.21 -42.40 -8.91
C VAL A 506 9.28 -43.33 -9.70
N GLY A 507 8.17 -43.78 -9.10
CA GLY A 507 7.23 -44.71 -9.72
C GLY A 507 6.21 -44.04 -10.64
N LYS A 508 5.66 -42.90 -10.20
CA LYS A 508 4.69 -42.08 -10.97
C LYS A 508 5.33 -41.13 -11.97
N GLU A 509 6.63 -40.82 -11.81
CA GLU A 509 7.37 -39.81 -12.58
C GLU A 509 6.75 -38.39 -12.52
N SER A 510 5.99 -38.11 -11.46
CA SER A 510 5.35 -36.83 -11.20
C SER A 510 5.73 -36.29 -9.82
N CYS A 511 5.39 -35.04 -9.56
CA CYS A 511 5.73 -34.33 -8.33
C CYS A 511 4.53 -34.26 -7.39
N LEU A 512 4.83 -34.24 -6.09
CA LEU A 512 3.88 -33.87 -5.05
C LEU A 512 3.42 -32.43 -5.30
N ASP A 513 2.11 -32.20 -5.22
CA ASP A 513 1.52 -30.91 -5.53
C ASP A 513 0.41 -30.61 -4.51
N ALA A 514 0.43 -29.39 -3.96
CA ALA A 514 -0.55 -28.93 -2.98
C ALA A 514 -1.99 -28.86 -3.56
N GLY A 515 -2.14 -28.77 -4.89
CA GLY A 515 -3.41 -28.56 -5.57
C GLY A 515 -3.89 -27.11 -5.49
N GLU A 516 -4.99 -26.80 -6.17
CA GLU A 516 -5.54 -25.44 -6.20
C GLU A 516 -6.19 -25.05 -4.86
N ASN A 517 -5.88 -23.85 -4.38
CA ASN A 517 -6.46 -23.23 -3.19
C ASN A 517 -6.40 -24.14 -1.95
N ASN A 518 -5.27 -24.80 -1.73
CA ASN A 518 -5.06 -25.61 -0.52
C ASN A 518 -4.59 -24.72 0.63
N GLU A 519 -5.55 -24.37 1.49
CA GLU A 519 -5.37 -23.50 2.63
C GLU A 519 -5.25 -24.25 3.97
N GLY A 520 -5.06 -25.58 3.91
CA GLY A 520 -5.20 -26.49 5.04
C GLY A 520 -6.40 -27.43 4.88
N GLY A 521 -6.33 -28.63 5.46
CA GLY A 521 -7.42 -29.62 5.47
C GLY A 521 -7.61 -30.43 4.18
N LYS A 522 -6.92 -30.10 3.08
CA LYS A 522 -7.06 -30.79 1.79
C LYS A 522 -5.92 -31.77 1.53
N GLN A 523 -6.27 -32.84 0.81
CA GLN A 523 -5.33 -33.87 0.35
C GLN A 523 -4.45 -33.32 -0.77
N LEU A 524 -3.25 -33.87 -0.89
CA LEU A 524 -2.33 -33.53 -1.98
C LEU A 524 -2.66 -34.34 -3.23
N ILE A 525 -2.14 -33.88 -4.37
CA ILE A 525 -2.24 -34.57 -5.65
C ILE A 525 -0.85 -34.88 -6.20
N MET A 526 -0.81 -35.73 -7.22
CA MET A 526 0.37 -35.95 -8.04
C MET A 526 0.20 -35.20 -9.36
N TYR A 527 1.14 -34.31 -9.70
CA TYR A 527 1.05 -33.48 -10.92
C TYR A 527 2.38 -33.48 -11.69
N PRO A 528 2.39 -33.32 -13.04
CA PRO A 528 3.63 -33.19 -13.79
C PRO A 528 4.60 -32.18 -13.17
N CYS A 529 5.85 -32.59 -12.98
CA CYS A 529 6.89 -31.73 -12.41
C CYS A 529 7.16 -30.56 -13.35
N HIS A 530 6.88 -29.33 -12.92
CA HIS A 530 7.06 -28.14 -13.75
C HIS A 530 8.23 -27.24 -13.31
N GLY A 531 8.78 -27.44 -12.11
CA GLY A 531 9.98 -26.71 -11.65
C GLY A 531 9.76 -25.20 -11.37
N LEU A 532 8.51 -24.76 -11.35
CA LEU A 532 8.13 -23.35 -11.16
C LEU A 532 7.94 -22.97 -9.67
N GLY A 533 8.22 -23.89 -8.74
CA GLY A 533 7.87 -23.71 -7.33
C GLY A 533 6.36 -23.69 -7.12
N GLY A 534 5.84 -22.66 -6.46
CA GLY A 534 4.39 -22.51 -6.21
C GLY A 534 3.83 -23.72 -5.47
N ASN A 535 2.77 -24.32 -6.00
CA ASN A 535 2.11 -25.51 -5.42
C ASN A 535 3.03 -26.74 -5.29
N GLN A 536 4.14 -26.78 -6.04
CA GLN A 536 5.14 -27.86 -5.98
C GLN A 536 6.37 -27.50 -5.15
N TYR A 537 6.35 -26.39 -4.41
CA TYR A 537 7.44 -26.03 -3.50
C TYR A 537 7.24 -26.69 -2.13
N PHE A 538 8.24 -27.46 -1.70
CA PHE A 538 8.30 -28.02 -0.35
C PHE A 538 9.69 -27.78 0.27
N GLU A 539 9.73 -27.68 1.60
CA GLU A 539 10.97 -27.66 2.39
C GLU A 539 11.01 -28.86 3.33
N TYR A 540 12.15 -29.52 3.43
CA TYR A 540 12.42 -30.48 4.49
C TYR A 540 13.16 -29.80 5.63
N SER A 541 12.47 -29.63 6.76
CA SER A 541 12.97 -28.86 7.90
C SER A 541 14.02 -29.64 8.70
N THR A 542 14.86 -28.90 9.43
CA THR A 542 15.77 -29.41 10.47
C THR A 542 15.04 -30.11 11.61
N HIS A 543 13.74 -29.86 11.76
CA HIS A 543 12.85 -30.51 12.73
C HIS A 543 12.08 -31.70 12.13
N HIS A 544 12.47 -32.14 10.92
CA HIS A 544 11.92 -33.30 10.23
C HIS A 544 10.46 -33.12 9.81
N GLU A 545 10.06 -31.93 9.36
CA GLU A 545 8.75 -31.70 8.72
C GLU A 545 8.91 -31.54 7.22
N ILE A 546 7.88 -31.91 6.45
CA ILE A 546 7.76 -31.57 5.03
C ILE A 546 6.79 -30.41 4.92
N ARG A 547 7.30 -29.20 4.70
CA ARG A 547 6.55 -27.95 4.77
C ARG A 547 6.19 -27.46 3.38
N HIS A 548 4.93 -27.07 3.17
CA HIS A 548 4.48 -26.25 2.05
C HIS A 548 4.19 -24.84 2.59
N ASN A 549 5.19 -23.97 2.55
CA ASN A 549 5.18 -22.70 3.28
C ASN A 549 5.28 -21.47 2.37
N ILE A 550 4.51 -21.44 1.28
CA ILE A 550 4.45 -20.28 0.36
C ILE A 550 3.48 -19.22 0.88
N GLN A 551 2.18 -19.56 0.98
CA GLN A 551 1.11 -18.62 1.39
C GLN A 551 0.72 -18.79 2.85
N LYS A 552 0.58 -20.04 3.29
CA LYS A 552 0.34 -20.43 4.68
C LYS A 552 1.43 -21.39 5.11
N GLU A 553 1.59 -21.53 6.42
CA GLU A 553 2.61 -22.37 7.02
C GLU A 553 2.06 -23.77 7.19
N LEU A 554 1.98 -24.49 6.07
CA LEU A 554 1.40 -25.82 6.05
C LEU A 554 2.47 -26.91 6.14
N CYS A 555 2.15 -27.97 6.84
CA CYS A 555 2.98 -29.15 7.04
C CYS A 555 2.23 -30.38 6.51
N LEU A 556 2.97 -31.29 5.87
CA LEU A 556 2.43 -32.58 5.44
C LEU A 556 2.07 -33.39 6.69
N GLN A 557 0.79 -33.73 6.83
CA GLN A 557 0.27 -34.48 7.96
C GLN A 557 -0.18 -35.88 7.53
N GLY A 558 0.29 -36.87 8.27
CA GLY A 558 -0.19 -38.24 8.20
C GLY A 558 -1.62 -38.36 8.72
N ALA A 559 -2.42 -39.16 8.03
CA ALA A 559 -3.78 -39.48 8.43
C ALA A 559 -4.10 -40.92 8.05
N ASP A 560 -5.17 -41.47 8.64
CA ASP A 560 -5.77 -42.73 8.18
C ASP A 560 -6.33 -42.53 6.77
N GLY A 561 -5.52 -42.85 5.75
CA GLY A 561 -5.83 -42.65 4.34
C GLY A 561 -4.83 -41.73 3.63
N ALA A 562 -5.34 -40.81 2.82
CA ALA A 562 -4.51 -39.86 2.06
C ALA A 562 -3.95 -38.77 2.98
N VAL A 563 -2.68 -38.41 2.74
CA VAL A 563 -2.00 -37.33 3.48
C VAL A 563 -2.57 -35.98 3.10
N LYS A 564 -2.52 -35.04 4.05
CA LYS A 564 -3.08 -33.69 3.91
C LYS A 564 -2.04 -32.63 4.24
N LEU A 565 -2.29 -31.41 3.78
CA LEU A 565 -1.62 -30.24 4.32
C LEU A 565 -2.46 -29.68 5.47
N GLU A 566 -1.84 -29.47 6.63
CA GLU A 566 -2.46 -28.87 7.82
C GLU A 566 -1.53 -27.78 8.37
N ASP A 567 -2.02 -26.91 9.25
CA ASP A 567 -1.18 -25.92 9.91
C ASP A 567 0.02 -26.59 10.61
N CYS A 568 1.22 -26.05 10.39
CA CYS A 568 2.41 -26.52 11.08
C CYS A 568 2.26 -26.34 12.58
N GLN A 569 2.47 -27.43 13.32
CA GLN A 569 2.39 -27.42 14.78
C GLN A 569 3.59 -26.73 15.41
N TYR A 570 4.76 -26.88 14.79
CA TYR A 570 5.96 -26.17 15.21
C TYR A 570 5.99 -24.77 14.61
N LYS A 571 5.87 -23.77 15.49
CA LYS A 571 5.98 -22.34 15.20
C LYS A 571 7.21 -21.70 15.85
N GLY A 572 8.14 -22.52 16.33
CA GLY A 572 9.29 -22.08 17.12
C GLY A 572 9.00 -22.05 18.63
N ARG A 573 10.05 -21.72 19.41
CA ARG A 573 9.99 -21.57 20.87
C ARG A 573 9.47 -22.84 21.58
N ASN A 574 8.35 -22.72 22.31
CA ASN A 574 7.78 -23.76 23.17
C ASN A 574 6.83 -24.72 22.43
N THR A 575 6.77 -24.64 21.10
CA THR A 575 5.97 -25.56 20.28
C THR A 575 6.83 -26.74 19.84
N PHE A 576 6.20 -27.87 19.52
CA PHE A 576 6.88 -29.10 19.12
C PHE A 576 6.23 -29.68 17.87
N VAL A 577 6.99 -30.46 17.10
CA VAL A 577 6.47 -31.22 15.96
C VAL A 577 5.74 -32.46 16.49
N GLY A 578 4.45 -32.59 16.23
CA GLY A 578 3.68 -33.79 16.56
C GLY A 578 4.06 -35.00 15.71
N ALA A 579 3.65 -36.18 16.18
CA ALA A 579 4.05 -37.46 15.59
C ALA A 579 3.53 -37.63 14.14
N GLU A 580 2.40 -37.01 13.83
CA GLU A 580 1.70 -36.99 12.56
C GLU A 580 2.29 -36.02 11.54
N GLN A 581 3.14 -35.06 11.95
CA GLN A 581 3.84 -34.13 11.05
C GLN A 581 5.35 -34.42 10.97
N LYS A 582 5.83 -35.43 11.69
CA LYS A 582 7.23 -35.83 11.71
C LYS A 582 7.54 -36.87 10.63
N TRP A 583 8.48 -36.54 9.75
CA TRP A 583 8.90 -37.33 8.60
C TRP A 583 10.42 -37.49 8.59
N GLU A 584 10.90 -38.72 8.51
CA GLU A 584 12.31 -39.04 8.33
C GLU A 584 12.57 -39.40 6.87
N LEU A 585 13.36 -38.57 6.18
CA LEU A 585 13.90 -38.92 4.87
C LEU A 585 15.06 -39.90 5.06
N LYS A 586 14.83 -41.17 4.75
CA LYS A 586 15.82 -42.24 4.87
C LYS A 586 16.79 -42.25 3.67
N ASP A 587 17.97 -42.85 3.84
CA ASP A 587 19.00 -42.98 2.78
C ASP A 587 18.50 -43.72 1.52
N ASN A 588 17.51 -44.60 1.70
CA ASN A 588 16.84 -45.32 0.63
C ASN A 588 15.68 -44.54 -0.01
N GLN A 589 15.63 -43.21 0.15
CA GLN A 589 14.63 -42.32 -0.46
C GLN A 589 13.19 -42.51 0.04
N LEU A 590 12.98 -43.23 1.14
CA LEU A 590 11.67 -43.33 1.78
C LEU A 590 11.42 -42.11 2.67
N PHE A 591 10.23 -41.52 2.55
CA PHE A 591 9.69 -40.65 3.60
C PHE A 591 8.95 -41.51 4.62
N TYR A 592 9.62 -41.79 5.74
CA TYR A 592 9.11 -42.60 6.84
C TYR A 592 8.45 -41.73 7.90
N MET A 593 7.30 -42.16 8.41
CA MET A 593 6.61 -41.51 9.52
C MET A 593 6.78 -42.34 10.79
N PRO A 594 7.59 -41.89 11.76
CA PRO A 594 7.84 -42.66 12.99
C PRO A 594 6.58 -42.88 13.83
N GLY A 595 5.64 -41.93 13.85
CA GLY A 595 4.44 -42.00 14.69
C GLY A 595 3.48 -43.14 14.31
N LEU A 596 3.47 -43.55 13.05
CA LEU A 596 2.58 -44.60 12.51
C LEU A 596 3.34 -45.81 11.95
N GLU A 597 4.67 -45.76 11.93
CA GLU A 597 5.54 -46.76 11.32
C GLU A 597 5.24 -47.04 9.83
N MET A 598 4.76 -46.03 9.10
CA MET A 598 4.39 -46.12 7.68
C MET A 598 5.24 -45.22 6.79
N CYS A 599 5.18 -45.44 5.48
CA CYS A 599 5.89 -44.64 4.48
C CYS A 599 4.92 -43.97 3.50
N LEU A 600 5.31 -42.81 2.98
CA LEU A 600 4.54 -42.09 1.96
C LEU A 600 4.57 -42.85 0.62
N SER A 601 3.39 -43.07 0.02
CA SER A 601 3.23 -43.80 -1.23
C SER A 601 2.38 -43.02 -2.25
N ALA A 602 2.78 -43.06 -3.51
CA ALA A 602 2.06 -42.47 -4.65
C ALA A 602 1.25 -43.49 -5.46
N ARG A 603 0.94 -44.67 -4.91
CA ARG A 603 0.20 -45.72 -5.64
C ARG A 603 -1.24 -45.32 -5.97
N HIS A 604 -1.89 -44.62 -5.05
CA HIS A 604 -3.28 -44.21 -5.18
C HIS A 604 -3.41 -42.87 -5.93
N GLU A 605 -4.64 -42.43 -6.17
CA GLU A 605 -4.93 -41.13 -6.79
C GLU A 605 -4.33 -39.99 -5.96
N HIS A 606 -4.58 -40.00 -4.65
CA HIS A 606 -3.96 -39.12 -3.68
C HIS A 606 -2.82 -39.84 -2.94
N PRO A 607 -1.69 -39.17 -2.66
CA PRO A 607 -0.62 -39.74 -1.86
C PRO A 607 -1.15 -40.18 -0.48
N SER A 608 -0.72 -41.35 -0.01
CA SER A 608 -1.23 -41.96 1.22
C SER A 608 -0.13 -42.67 1.98
N LEU A 609 -0.40 -43.02 3.24
CA LEU A 609 0.48 -43.87 4.02
C LEU A 609 0.31 -45.34 3.61
N ALA A 610 1.42 -46.08 3.56
CA ALA A 610 1.44 -47.51 3.30
C ALA A 610 2.58 -48.19 4.10
N PRO A 611 2.52 -49.51 4.33
CA PRO A 611 3.65 -50.24 4.90
C PRO A 611 4.94 -50.02 4.10
N CYS A 612 6.04 -49.73 4.80
CA CYS A 612 7.30 -49.38 4.17
C CYS A 612 7.89 -50.52 3.35
N ASN A 613 8.14 -50.27 2.07
CA ASN A 613 8.79 -51.21 1.16
C ASN A 613 9.84 -50.48 0.29
N PRO A 614 11.14 -50.66 0.57
CA PRO A 614 12.21 -49.98 -0.18
C PRO A 614 12.34 -50.42 -1.65
N LEU A 615 11.69 -51.52 -2.04
CA LEU A 615 11.66 -51.98 -3.43
C LEU A 615 10.49 -51.39 -4.21
N ASP A 616 9.52 -50.78 -3.53
CA ASP A 616 8.35 -50.18 -4.16
C ASP A 616 8.68 -48.80 -4.71
N ARG A 617 8.82 -48.70 -6.04
CA ARG A 617 9.16 -47.44 -6.72
C ARG A 617 8.17 -46.30 -6.42
N PHE A 618 6.92 -46.61 -6.06
CA PHE A 618 5.93 -45.60 -5.67
C PHE A 618 6.16 -45.00 -4.27
N GLN A 619 7.07 -45.57 -3.46
CA GLN A 619 7.47 -45.03 -2.16
C GLN A 619 8.82 -44.30 -2.17
N LEU A 620 9.51 -44.28 -3.32
CA LEU A 620 10.79 -43.62 -3.48
C LEU A 620 10.59 -42.17 -3.94
N TRP A 621 11.15 -41.23 -3.17
CA TRP A 621 10.99 -39.80 -3.38
C TRP A 621 12.34 -39.07 -3.42
N SER A 622 12.39 -37.99 -4.21
CA SER A 622 13.59 -37.16 -4.34
C SER A 622 13.22 -35.69 -4.43
N PHE A 623 13.99 -34.83 -3.75
CA PHE A 623 13.96 -33.41 -3.99
C PHE A 623 14.73 -33.10 -5.28
N ILE A 624 14.09 -32.36 -6.19
CA ILE A 624 14.65 -31.92 -7.47
C ILE A 624 14.61 -30.41 -7.64
#